data_AF-A0A2C9WQM5-F1
#
_entry.id   AF-A0A2C9WQM5-F1
#
_cell.length_a   1.000
_cell.length_b   1.000
_cell.length_c   1.000
_cell.angle_alpha   90.00
_cell.angle_beta   90.00
_cell.angle_gamma   90.00
#
_symmetry.space_group_name_H-M   'P 1'
#
loop_
_entity.id
_entity.type
_entity.pdbx_description
1 polymer ?
#
loop_
_entity_poly.entity_id
_entity_poly.type
_entity_poly.pdbx_seq_one_letter_code
_entity_poly.pdbx_strand_id
1 'polypeptide(L)'
;MATPAHLSLFSKPAPSHYVLAFPGTGSISHKTARFKCLASQSGFFTRLGRLIKERAKSDVEKIFSGFSKTRDNLAVIDELFLYWNLADRDRVLDELEEALLVPDFGPRITIKIVESLREDILAGKLKSGSEIKDALKRSVLVLLTKKGSKADLQLGFRNPAVIMIVGVNGGGKTTSLGNFSNVKMRKKNDELLSVFAGKLAYRLKNEGTKILMAAGDTFRAAASDQLKIWAERTGCEIVVAEEDKAKASSVLSWAVEKGKEQGFDVVLCDTSGRLHTNYSLMEELIACKKAVGKVVPGTPNEILLVLDGNTGLNMLPQTRDFNEVVGITGLILTKLDGSARRGCVRCR
;
A
#
# COMPACT_ATOMS: atom_id res chain seq x y z
N MET A 1 33.37 19.42 -50.81
CA MET A 1 34.59 19.18 -51.61
C MET A 1 35.69 18.69 -50.67
N ALA A 2 36.76 18.09 -51.22
CA ALA A 2 37.94 17.55 -50.52
C ALA A 2 37.75 16.26 -49.68
N THR A 3 38.42 15.21 -50.15
CA THR A 3 38.98 14.04 -49.44
C THR A 3 40.52 14.18 -49.49
N PRO A 4 41.37 13.17 -49.19
CA PRO A 4 41.48 12.26 -48.03
C PRO A 4 42.90 12.25 -47.39
N ALA A 5 43.09 11.53 -46.27
CA ALA A 5 44.34 10.85 -45.88
C ALA A 5 43.98 9.68 -44.92
N HIS A 6 44.47 8.42 -44.95
CA HIS A 6 45.76 7.79 -45.29
C HIS A 6 46.90 7.96 -44.25
N LEU A 7 47.03 7.00 -43.32
CA LEU A 7 48.14 6.02 -43.31
C LEU A 7 47.90 4.85 -42.34
N SER A 8 48.70 3.79 -42.48
CA SER A 8 48.78 2.61 -41.60
C SER A 8 50.27 2.25 -41.37
N LEU A 9 50.56 1.18 -40.59
CA LEU A 9 51.57 0.11 -40.86
C LEU A 9 52.24 -0.47 -39.58
N PHE A 10 52.22 -1.81 -39.46
CA PHE A 10 53.23 -2.71 -38.82
C PHE A 10 53.61 -2.58 -37.31
N SER A 11 54.11 -3.62 -36.60
CA SER A 11 54.27 -5.08 -36.86
C SER A 11 54.43 -5.94 -35.57
N LYS A 12 54.22 -7.27 -35.68
CA LYS A 12 54.61 -8.36 -34.75
C LYS A 12 56.13 -8.71 -34.90
N PRO A 13 56.84 -9.57 -34.08
CA PRO A 13 56.40 -10.82 -33.42
C PRO A 13 57.06 -11.17 -32.03
N ALA A 14 57.10 -12.48 -31.67
CA ALA A 14 57.72 -13.12 -30.49
C ALA A 14 58.99 -13.96 -30.92
N PRO A 15 59.70 -14.84 -30.13
CA PRO A 15 59.40 -15.47 -28.82
C PRO A 15 60.58 -15.79 -27.80
N SER A 16 60.22 -16.45 -26.67
CA SER A 16 60.91 -17.53 -25.91
C SER A 16 62.27 -17.42 -25.13
N HIS A 17 62.22 -17.82 -23.83
CA HIS A 17 63.23 -18.51 -22.95
C HIS A 17 64.62 -17.87 -22.69
N TYR A 18 65.41 -18.22 -21.64
CA TYR A 18 65.39 -19.25 -20.57
C TYR A 18 65.28 -18.60 -19.15
N VAL A 19 65.80 -19.00 -17.96
CA VAL A 19 66.74 -20.01 -17.36
C VAL A 19 66.22 -20.41 -15.93
N LEU A 20 66.88 -21.32 -15.19
CA LEU A 20 66.49 -21.80 -13.84
C LEU A 20 67.52 -21.51 -12.72
N ALA A 21 67.10 -21.57 -11.45
CA ALA A 21 67.86 -22.15 -10.32
C ALA A 21 66.95 -22.45 -9.09
N PHE A 22 67.26 -23.53 -8.34
CA PHE A 22 66.68 -23.88 -7.02
C PHE A 22 67.81 -24.29 -6.05
N PRO A 23 67.67 -23.97 -4.75
CA PRO A 23 67.65 -25.01 -3.70
C PRO A 23 66.52 -24.75 -2.66
N GLY A 24 66.20 -25.59 -1.67
CA GLY A 24 66.69 -26.93 -1.33
C GLY A 24 66.40 -27.30 0.15
N THR A 25 65.31 -28.04 0.41
CA THR A 25 64.98 -28.88 1.61
C THR A 25 65.44 -28.47 3.03
N GLY A 26 64.53 -28.29 4.02
CA GLY A 26 65.00 -28.02 5.40
C GLY A 26 64.09 -27.89 6.66
N SER A 27 63.02 -28.67 6.85
CA SER A 27 62.48 -29.07 8.21
C SER A 27 61.77 -28.07 9.19
N ILE A 28 61.17 -28.66 10.25
CA ILE A 28 60.69 -28.11 11.56
C ILE A 28 59.34 -27.33 11.64
N SER A 29 58.27 -28.13 11.80
CA SER A 29 57.29 -28.16 12.92
C SER A 29 57.01 -26.93 13.83
N HIS A 30 55.69 -26.65 13.99
CA HIS A 30 54.97 -26.06 15.14
C HIS A 30 55.51 -24.82 15.91
N LYS A 31 54.71 -23.74 15.88
CA LYS A 31 54.13 -23.16 17.12
C LYS A 31 52.81 -22.42 16.85
N THR A 32 51.92 -22.43 17.84
CA THR A 32 50.49 -22.10 17.68
C THR A 32 50.14 -20.71 18.22
N ALA A 33 49.58 -19.83 17.38
CA ALA A 33 48.97 -18.57 17.82
C ALA A 33 47.43 -18.68 17.73
N ARG A 34 46.74 -18.70 18.87
CA ARG A 34 45.27 -18.81 18.94
C ARG A 34 44.59 -17.46 18.77
N PHE A 35 43.97 -17.21 17.62
CA PHE A 35 42.83 -16.29 17.57
C PHE A 35 41.54 -17.03 17.94
N LYS A 36 40.91 -16.64 19.07
CA LYS A 36 39.61 -17.16 19.47
C LYS A 36 38.52 -16.53 18.62
N CYS A 37 37.87 -17.32 17.76
CA CYS A 37 36.59 -16.92 17.19
C CYS A 37 35.52 -16.88 18.30
N LEU A 38 34.98 -15.70 18.64
CA LEU A 38 33.82 -15.61 19.52
C LEU A 38 32.55 -15.96 18.74
N ALA A 39 31.84 -17.00 19.16
CA ALA A 39 30.56 -17.37 18.59
C ALA A 39 29.44 -16.45 19.12
N SER A 40 28.74 -15.76 18.22
CA SER A 40 27.50 -15.02 18.56
C SER A 40 26.51 -14.79 17.41
N GLN A 41 26.96 -14.76 16.15
CA GLN A 41 26.09 -14.36 15.03
C GLN A 41 24.92 -15.30 14.73
N SER A 42 25.02 -16.60 15.02
CA SER A 42 23.95 -17.58 14.81
C SER A 42 22.66 -17.24 15.59
N GLY A 43 22.80 -16.66 16.79
CA GLY A 43 21.67 -16.22 17.60
C GLY A 43 20.92 -15.03 17.00
N PHE A 44 21.64 -14.07 16.40
CA PHE A 44 21.04 -12.85 15.85
C PHE A 44 20.18 -13.15 14.62
N PHE A 45 20.71 -13.86 13.62
CA PHE A 45 19.95 -14.19 12.41
C PHE A 45 18.76 -15.11 12.69
N THR A 46 18.90 -16.06 13.63
CA THR A 46 17.78 -16.92 14.06
C THR A 46 16.68 -16.11 14.77
N ARG A 47 17.05 -15.13 15.61
CA ARG A 47 16.10 -14.26 16.31
C ARG A 47 15.44 -13.25 15.37
N LEU A 48 16.19 -12.71 14.41
CA LEU A 48 15.69 -11.81 13.36
C LEU A 48 14.73 -12.54 12.41
N GLY A 49 15.11 -13.73 11.93
CA GLY A 49 14.24 -14.60 11.12
C GLY A 49 12.96 -15.01 11.86
N ARG A 50 13.06 -15.28 13.17
CA ARG A 50 11.89 -15.50 14.03
C ARG A 50 11.01 -14.25 14.11
N LEU A 51 11.56 -13.07 14.39
CA LEU A 51 10.80 -11.81 14.47
C LEU A 51 10.14 -11.41 13.14
N ILE A 52 10.81 -11.67 12.01
CA ILE A 52 10.24 -11.47 10.67
C ILE A 52 9.09 -12.45 10.43
N LYS A 53 9.26 -13.74 10.78
CA LYS A 53 8.21 -14.76 10.67
C LYS A 53 7.02 -14.48 11.60
N GLU A 54 7.26 -14.01 12.81
CA GLU A 54 6.24 -13.62 13.79
C GLU A 54 5.48 -12.36 13.37
N ARG A 55 6.17 -11.32 12.84
CA ARG A 55 5.52 -10.15 12.23
C ARG A 55 4.68 -10.55 11.03
N ALA A 56 5.26 -11.26 10.06
CA ALA A 56 4.54 -11.71 8.86
C ALA A 56 3.32 -12.58 9.22
N LYS A 57 3.44 -13.51 10.19
CA LYS A 57 2.30 -14.29 10.69
C LYS A 57 1.25 -13.38 11.34
N SER A 58 1.64 -12.42 12.18
CA SER A 58 0.74 -11.47 12.82
C SER A 58 0.03 -10.55 11.82
N ASP A 59 0.70 -10.11 10.76
CA ASP A 59 0.13 -9.25 9.73
C ASP A 59 -0.83 -10.03 8.81
N VAL A 60 -0.51 -11.28 8.49
CA VAL A 60 -1.46 -12.22 7.84
C VAL A 60 -2.65 -12.49 8.76
N GLU A 61 -2.46 -12.74 10.05
CA GLU A 61 -3.53 -12.96 11.02
C GLU A 61 -4.48 -11.75 11.16
N LYS A 62 -3.96 -10.52 11.05
CA LYS A 62 -4.79 -9.29 11.00
C LYS A 62 -5.67 -9.24 9.74
N ILE A 63 -5.15 -9.68 8.60
CA ILE A 63 -5.94 -9.77 7.36
C ILE A 63 -7.03 -10.84 7.52
N PHE A 64 -6.68 -12.03 8.00
CA PHE A 64 -7.65 -13.12 8.23
C PHE A 64 -8.72 -12.77 9.27
N SER A 65 -8.35 -12.11 10.38
CA SER A 65 -9.33 -11.67 11.39
C SER A 65 -10.21 -10.55 10.85
N GLY A 66 -9.63 -9.61 10.09
CA GLY A 66 -10.36 -8.55 9.39
C GLY A 66 -11.43 -9.12 8.47
N PHE A 67 -11.07 -10.03 7.55
CA PHE A 67 -11.99 -10.60 6.55
C PHE A 67 -12.85 -11.78 7.06
N SER A 68 -12.77 -12.12 8.35
CA SER A 68 -13.49 -13.25 9.00
C SER A 68 -14.95 -13.40 8.54
N LYS A 69 -15.82 -12.43 8.86
CA LYS A 69 -17.25 -12.48 8.51
C LYS A 69 -17.52 -12.71 7.02
N THR A 70 -16.69 -12.19 6.13
CA THR A 70 -16.85 -12.40 4.68
C THR A 70 -16.41 -13.79 4.27
N ARG A 71 -15.32 -14.33 4.84
CA ARG A 71 -14.92 -15.73 4.64
C ARG A 71 -16.01 -16.67 5.15
N ASP A 72 -16.63 -16.33 6.28
CA ASP A 72 -17.65 -17.16 6.92
C ASP A 72 -18.95 -17.15 6.07
N ASN A 73 -19.36 -16.00 5.51
CA ASN A 73 -20.42 -15.95 4.48
C ASN A 73 -20.08 -16.75 3.22
N LEU A 74 -18.81 -16.70 2.76
CA LEU A 74 -18.34 -17.45 1.58
C LEU A 74 -18.15 -18.95 1.86
N ALA A 75 -18.30 -19.42 3.11
CA ALA A 75 -18.19 -20.84 3.44
C ALA A 75 -19.33 -21.68 2.83
N VAL A 76 -20.50 -21.09 2.57
CA VAL A 76 -21.64 -21.73 1.89
C VAL A 76 -21.23 -22.30 0.52
N ILE A 77 -20.29 -21.65 -0.17
CA ILE A 77 -19.76 -22.10 -1.47
C ILE A 77 -19.06 -23.48 -1.37
N ASP A 78 -18.52 -23.84 -0.19
CA ASP A 78 -17.95 -25.17 0.01
C ASP A 78 -19.03 -26.24 0.06
N GLU A 79 -20.21 -25.93 0.60
CA GLU A 79 -21.36 -26.84 0.63
C GLU A 79 -21.99 -26.99 -0.77
N LEU A 80 -22.12 -25.90 -1.53
CA LEU A 80 -22.55 -25.92 -2.94
C LEU A 80 -21.69 -26.87 -3.79
N PHE A 81 -20.38 -26.87 -3.56
CA PHE A 81 -19.44 -27.69 -4.33
C PHE A 81 -19.30 -29.14 -3.85
N LEU A 82 -19.86 -29.53 -2.70
CA LEU A 82 -19.91 -30.93 -2.26
C LEU A 82 -20.93 -31.76 -3.06
N TYR A 83 -22.05 -31.14 -3.46
CA TYR A 83 -23.11 -31.80 -4.24
C TYR A 83 -22.99 -31.59 -5.74
N TRP A 84 -21.91 -30.93 -6.19
CA TRP A 84 -21.70 -30.61 -7.61
C TRP A 84 -21.65 -31.85 -8.49
N ASN A 85 -22.38 -31.78 -9.60
CA ASN A 85 -22.26 -32.68 -10.75
C ASN A 85 -22.58 -31.90 -12.04
N LEU A 86 -22.37 -32.52 -13.20
CA LEU A 86 -22.52 -31.83 -14.49
C LEU A 86 -23.98 -31.52 -14.88
N ALA A 87 -24.97 -32.25 -14.34
CA ALA A 87 -26.39 -31.99 -14.63
C ALA A 87 -26.91 -30.78 -13.83
N ASP A 88 -26.56 -30.67 -12.56
CA ASP A 88 -26.91 -29.53 -11.70
C ASP A 88 -26.03 -28.28 -11.92
N ARG A 89 -25.18 -28.27 -12.96
CA ARG A 89 -24.20 -27.20 -13.27
C ARG A 89 -24.82 -25.80 -13.18
N ASP A 90 -25.92 -25.56 -13.89
CA ASP A 90 -26.47 -24.21 -14.02
C ASP A 90 -27.02 -23.73 -12.67
N ARG A 91 -27.78 -24.58 -11.98
CA ARG A 91 -28.25 -24.33 -10.61
C ARG A 91 -27.10 -23.99 -9.65
N VAL A 92 -26.00 -24.75 -9.67
CA VAL A 92 -24.84 -24.50 -8.79
C VAL A 92 -24.11 -23.20 -9.16
N LEU A 93 -24.11 -22.79 -10.44
CA LEU A 93 -23.54 -21.52 -10.89
C LEU A 93 -24.43 -20.33 -10.50
N ASP A 94 -25.76 -20.50 -10.51
CA ASP A 94 -26.72 -19.47 -10.14
C ASP A 94 -26.76 -19.28 -8.60
N GLU A 95 -26.74 -20.38 -7.82
CA GLU A 95 -26.56 -20.32 -6.35
C GLU A 95 -25.19 -19.72 -5.96
N LEU A 96 -24.15 -19.90 -6.80
CA LEU A 96 -22.85 -19.24 -6.64
C LEU A 96 -22.88 -17.73 -6.97
N GLU A 97 -23.67 -17.29 -7.96
CA GLU A 97 -23.90 -15.86 -8.23
C GLU A 97 -24.49 -15.19 -6.98
N GLU A 98 -25.57 -15.74 -6.42
CA GLU A 98 -26.19 -15.21 -5.18
C GLU A 98 -25.20 -15.18 -4.01
N ALA A 99 -24.46 -16.28 -3.78
CA ALA A 99 -23.46 -16.38 -2.71
C ALA A 99 -22.29 -15.38 -2.85
N LEU A 100 -21.98 -14.93 -4.05
CA LEU A 100 -20.98 -13.87 -4.30
C LEU A 100 -21.57 -12.45 -4.14
N LEU A 101 -22.84 -12.23 -4.49
CA LEU A 101 -23.50 -10.94 -4.31
C LEU A 101 -23.67 -10.57 -2.83
N VAL A 102 -24.02 -11.53 -1.96
CA VAL A 102 -24.22 -11.33 -0.50
C VAL A 102 -23.05 -10.60 0.21
N PRO A 103 -21.77 -10.97 0.01
CA PRO A 103 -20.62 -10.24 0.55
C PRO A 103 -20.22 -8.97 -0.25
N ASP A 104 -21.12 -8.36 -1.02
CA ASP A 104 -20.89 -7.14 -1.82
C ASP A 104 -19.88 -7.30 -3.00
N PHE A 105 -19.83 -8.44 -3.70
CA PHE A 105 -19.18 -8.45 -5.03
C PHE A 105 -20.09 -7.71 -6.02
N GLY A 106 -19.51 -6.81 -6.82
CA GLY A 106 -20.29 -6.03 -7.79
C GLY A 106 -20.81 -6.93 -8.93
N PRO A 107 -22.08 -6.82 -9.38
CA PRO A 107 -22.69 -7.74 -10.34
C PRO A 107 -21.87 -7.97 -11.62
N ARG A 108 -21.26 -6.90 -12.18
CA ARG A 108 -20.36 -6.99 -13.36
C ARG A 108 -19.14 -7.91 -13.16
N ILE A 109 -18.76 -8.17 -11.92
CA ILE A 109 -17.65 -9.03 -11.54
C ILE A 109 -18.15 -10.42 -11.16
N THR A 110 -19.30 -10.53 -10.48
CA THR A 110 -19.97 -11.82 -10.22
C THR A 110 -20.26 -12.56 -11.53
N ILE A 111 -21.03 -11.95 -12.44
CA ILE A 111 -21.34 -12.49 -13.77
C ILE A 111 -20.07 -12.93 -14.50
N LYS A 112 -19.00 -12.12 -14.43
CA LYS A 112 -17.73 -12.40 -15.09
C LYS A 112 -16.95 -13.58 -14.48
N ILE A 113 -17.07 -13.79 -13.17
CA ILE A 113 -16.50 -14.94 -12.47
C ILE A 113 -17.30 -16.19 -12.83
N VAL A 114 -18.62 -16.13 -12.71
CA VAL A 114 -19.56 -17.23 -12.96
C VAL A 114 -19.47 -17.72 -14.41
N GLU A 115 -19.48 -16.81 -15.38
CA GLU A 115 -19.38 -17.18 -16.80
C GLU A 115 -18.00 -17.75 -17.17
N SER A 116 -16.92 -17.23 -16.57
CA SER A 116 -15.59 -17.82 -16.74
C SER A 116 -15.49 -19.23 -16.15
N LEU A 117 -16.29 -19.57 -15.15
CA LEU A 117 -16.40 -20.94 -14.63
C LEU A 117 -17.32 -21.79 -15.52
N ARG A 118 -18.41 -21.22 -16.06
CA ARG A 118 -19.31 -21.87 -17.03
C ARG A 118 -18.54 -22.32 -18.28
N GLU A 119 -17.74 -21.43 -18.87
CA GLU A 119 -16.86 -21.73 -20.01
C GLU A 119 -15.86 -22.86 -19.70
N ASP A 120 -15.19 -22.81 -18.55
CA ASP A 120 -14.16 -23.80 -18.18
C ASP A 120 -14.76 -25.18 -17.82
N ILE A 121 -15.97 -25.24 -17.25
CA ILE A 121 -16.73 -26.48 -17.04
C ILE A 121 -17.20 -27.06 -18.39
N LEU A 122 -17.80 -26.24 -19.27
CA LEU A 122 -18.27 -26.67 -20.60
C LEU A 122 -17.12 -27.17 -21.48
N ALA A 123 -15.94 -26.55 -21.37
CA ALA A 123 -14.72 -27.02 -22.05
C ALA A 123 -14.08 -28.27 -21.41
N GLY A 124 -14.69 -28.86 -20.37
CA GLY A 124 -14.20 -30.06 -19.69
C GLY A 124 -12.88 -29.88 -18.94
N LYS A 125 -12.49 -28.62 -18.63
CA LYS A 125 -11.25 -28.29 -17.91
C LYS A 125 -11.42 -28.42 -16.38
N LEU A 126 -12.64 -28.30 -15.90
CA LEU A 126 -13.03 -28.42 -14.48
C LEU A 126 -14.01 -29.58 -14.33
N LYS A 127 -13.63 -30.59 -13.53
CA LYS A 127 -14.32 -31.88 -13.41
C LYS A 127 -14.69 -32.26 -11.97
N SER A 128 -14.42 -31.36 -11.01
CA SER A 128 -14.73 -31.56 -9.60
C SER A 128 -15.00 -30.24 -8.88
N GLY A 129 -15.78 -30.27 -7.80
CA GLY A 129 -16.06 -29.09 -6.97
C GLY A 129 -14.79 -28.44 -6.40
N SER A 130 -13.74 -29.23 -6.11
CA SER A 130 -12.42 -28.73 -5.70
C SER A 130 -11.70 -27.96 -6.80
N GLU A 131 -11.73 -28.45 -8.04
CA GLU A 131 -11.17 -27.72 -9.20
C GLU A 131 -11.93 -26.41 -9.46
N ILE A 132 -13.25 -26.41 -9.32
CA ILE A 132 -14.09 -25.20 -9.47
C ILE A 132 -13.79 -24.20 -8.37
N LYS A 133 -13.65 -24.63 -7.11
CA LYS A 133 -13.22 -23.80 -5.98
C LYS A 133 -11.84 -23.17 -6.21
N ASP A 134 -10.90 -23.91 -6.77
CA ASP A 134 -9.56 -23.39 -7.08
C ASP A 134 -9.52 -22.56 -8.37
N ALA A 135 -10.45 -22.76 -9.31
CA ALA A 135 -10.70 -21.84 -10.41
C ALA A 135 -11.29 -20.50 -9.92
N LEU A 136 -12.28 -20.53 -9.02
CA LEU A 136 -12.87 -19.35 -8.38
C LEU A 136 -11.80 -18.49 -7.67
N LYS A 137 -10.95 -19.12 -6.85
CA LYS A 137 -9.80 -18.44 -6.20
C LYS A 137 -8.87 -17.79 -7.24
N ARG A 138 -8.54 -18.49 -8.33
CA ARG A 138 -7.69 -17.96 -9.42
C ARG A 138 -8.35 -16.79 -10.14
N SER A 139 -9.65 -16.85 -10.44
CA SER A 139 -10.39 -15.76 -11.08
C SER A 139 -10.43 -14.51 -10.21
N VAL A 140 -10.69 -14.64 -8.90
CA VAL A 140 -10.62 -13.52 -7.95
C VAL A 140 -9.19 -12.95 -7.83
N LEU A 141 -8.17 -13.81 -7.75
CA LEU A 141 -6.76 -13.38 -7.70
C LEU A 141 -6.34 -12.65 -8.98
N VAL A 142 -6.74 -13.12 -10.16
CA VAL A 142 -6.50 -12.45 -11.44
C VAL A 142 -7.23 -11.10 -11.47
N LEU A 143 -8.49 -11.02 -11.02
CA LEU A 143 -9.21 -9.75 -10.96
C LEU A 143 -8.51 -8.73 -10.06
N LEU A 144 -7.97 -9.15 -8.91
CA LEU A 144 -7.18 -8.30 -7.99
C LEU A 144 -5.85 -7.84 -8.60
N THR A 145 -5.11 -8.73 -9.26
CA THR A 145 -3.73 -8.48 -9.74
C THR A 145 -3.62 -7.87 -11.14
N LYS A 146 -4.67 -7.95 -11.97
CA LYS A 146 -4.62 -7.47 -13.37
C LYS A 146 -4.49 -5.95 -13.48
N LYS A 147 -3.68 -5.49 -14.43
CA LYS A 147 -3.25 -4.10 -14.69
C LYS A 147 -2.46 -3.40 -13.56
N GLY A 148 -1.13 -3.44 -13.69
CA GLY A 148 -0.26 -2.25 -13.78
C GLY A 148 -0.04 -1.36 -12.56
N SER A 149 -0.99 -1.24 -11.65
CA SER A 149 -0.84 -0.51 -10.39
C SER A 149 -0.02 -1.35 -9.41
N LYS A 150 1.22 -0.91 -9.13
CA LYS A 150 1.94 -1.38 -7.94
C LYS A 150 1.13 -1.02 -6.70
N ALA A 151 1.11 -1.88 -5.69
CA ALA A 151 0.46 -1.60 -4.42
C ALA A 151 1.29 -0.67 -3.50
N ASP A 152 2.58 -0.54 -3.78
CA ASP A 152 3.52 0.30 -3.05
C ASP A 152 3.44 1.77 -3.52
N LEU A 153 3.66 2.71 -2.60
CA LEU A 153 3.65 4.15 -2.87
C LEU A 153 4.79 4.54 -3.83
N GLN A 154 4.46 5.23 -4.93
CA GLN A 154 5.40 5.69 -5.94
C GLN A 154 6.00 7.06 -5.59
N LEU A 155 6.65 7.14 -4.43
CA LEU A 155 7.26 8.39 -3.92
C LEU A 155 8.40 8.92 -4.82
N GLY A 156 9.08 8.04 -5.56
CA GLY A 156 10.16 8.40 -6.47
C GLY A 156 11.47 8.75 -5.75
N PHE A 157 12.28 9.61 -6.36
CA PHE A 157 13.62 10.00 -5.87
C PHE A 157 13.79 11.52 -5.72
N ARG A 158 12.70 12.30 -5.77
CA ARG A 158 12.74 13.77 -5.70
C ARG A 158 12.11 14.21 -4.38
N ASN A 159 12.93 14.72 -3.47
CA ASN A 159 12.50 15.20 -2.16
C ASN A 159 12.01 16.66 -2.22
N PRO A 160 10.98 17.04 -1.45
CA PRO A 160 10.07 16.15 -0.74
C PRO A 160 9.09 15.46 -1.70
N ALA A 161 8.83 14.17 -1.48
CA ALA A 161 7.67 13.50 -2.06
C ALA A 161 6.40 13.95 -1.32
N VAL A 162 5.36 14.33 -2.06
CA VAL A 162 4.13 14.90 -1.50
C VAL A 162 2.97 13.92 -1.65
N ILE A 163 2.34 13.59 -0.52
CA ILE A 163 1.17 12.70 -0.45
C ILE A 163 -0.03 13.51 0.03
N MET A 164 -1.06 13.64 -0.82
CA MET A 164 -2.36 14.20 -0.41
C MET A 164 -3.31 13.08 0.05
N ILE A 165 -3.93 13.25 1.21
CA ILE A 165 -4.90 12.32 1.80
C ILE A 165 -6.29 12.96 1.66
N VAL A 166 -7.19 12.34 0.90
CA VAL A 166 -8.48 12.93 0.47
C VAL A 166 -9.67 11.99 0.73
N GLY A 167 -10.90 12.49 0.58
CA GLY A 167 -12.14 11.73 0.83
C GLY A 167 -13.10 12.42 1.81
N VAL A 168 -14.23 11.78 2.11
CA VAL A 168 -15.34 12.39 2.87
C VAL A 168 -15.20 12.24 4.40
N ASN A 169 -16.18 12.77 5.14
CA ASN A 169 -16.31 12.54 6.59
C ASN A 169 -16.81 11.13 6.89
N GLY A 170 -16.44 10.58 8.04
CA GLY A 170 -16.67 9.17 8.38
C GLY A 170 -15.78 8.18 7.63
N GLY A 171 -15.38 8.49 6.38
CA GLY A 171 -14.54 7.67 5.48
C GLY A 171 -13.17 7.26 6.05
N GLY A 172 -12.65 8.03 7.00
CA GLY A 172 -11.60 7.56 7.90
C GLY A 172 -10.26 8.29 7.87
N LYS A 173 -10.07 9.29 6.98
CA LYS A 173 -8.90 10.21 6.98
C LYS A 173 -8.49 10.59 8.41
N THR A 174 -9.47 11.17 9.10
CA THR A 174 -9.44 11.64 10.48
C THR A 174 -10.27 10.76 11.44
N THR A 175 -10.63 9.50 11.12
CA THR A 175 -11.38 8.62 12.07
C THR A 175 -11.39 7.13 11.69
N SER A 176 -10.48 6.30 12.23
CA SER A 176 -10.57 4.83 12.06
C SER A 176 -9.87 4.05 13.17
N LEU A 177 -10.45 4.10 14.37
CA LEU A 177 -10.09 3.24 15.49
C LEU A 177 -10.30 1.76 15.13
N GLY A 178 -9.45 0.90 15.68
CA GLY A 178 -9.39 -0.53 15.39
C GLY A 178 -8.04 -1.10 15.85
N ASN A 179 -8.05 -1.67 17.05
CA ASN A 179 -6.99 -2.42 17.77
C ASN A 179 -5.52 -2.28 17.29
N PHE A 180 -4.70 -1.65 18.14
CA PHE A 180 -3.24 -1.87 18.15
C PHE A 180 -2.77 -2.37 19.52
N SER A 181 -2.77 -3.69 19.68
CA SER A 181 -2.11 -4.37 20.79
C SER A 181 -0.58 -4.13 20.75
N ASN A 182 0.07 -4.15 21.91
CA ASN A 182 1.52 -3.99 22.15
C ASN A 182 2.09 -2.56 22.22
N VAL A 183 1.25 -1.51 22.14
CA VAL A 183 1.51 -0.30 22.95
C VAL A 183 0.81 -0.49 24.30
N LYS A 184 1.47 -0.12 25.40
CA LYS A 184 1.00 -0.41 26.77
C LYS A 184 -0.08 0.60 27.21
N MET A 185 -1.23 0.55 26.52
CA MET A 185 -2.37 1.46 26.69
C MET A 185 -2.94 1.42 28.12
N ARG A 186 -2.63 2.43 28.93
CA ARG A 186 -3.44 2.76 30.12
C ARG A 186 -4.81 3.25 29.61
N LYS A 187 -5.89 2.52 29.92
CA LYS A 187 -7.25 2.92 29.57
C LYS A 187 -7.62 4.25 30.25
N LYS A 188 -7.91 5.26 29.43
CA LYS A 188 -8.92 6.29 29.70
C LYS A 188 -9.71 6.51 28.40
N ASN A 189 -10.95 6.96 28.53
CA ASN A 189 -11.94 6.96 27.46
C ASN A 189 -11.95 8.31 26.74
N ASP A 190 -11.18 8.43 25.66
CA ASP A 190 -11.19 9.61 24.77
C ASP A 190 -11.29 9.14 23.30
N GLU A 191 -12.12 9.82 22.51
CA GLU A 191 -12.48 9.39 21.15
C GLU A 191 -11.36 9.74 20.14
N LEU A 192 -10.68 8.70 19.61
CA LEU A 192 -9.47 8.87 18.79
C LEU A 192 -9.77 9.16 17.30
N LEU A 193 -10.14 10.42 17.02
CA LEU A 193 -10.42 10.94 15.67
C LEU A 193 -9.18 11.47 14.89
N SER A 194 -8.21 10.58 14.64
CA SER A 194 -7.39 10.54 13.41
C SER A 194 -6.52 9.30 13.46
N VAL A 195 -6.24 8.67 12.30
CA VAL A 195 -5.51 7.39 12.28
C VAL A 195 -4.65 7.18 11.03
N PHE A 196 -5.08 7.52 9.80
CA PHE A 196 -4.30 7.12 8.62
C PHE A 196 -2.99 7.89 8.46
N ALA A 197 -3.03 9.23 8.46
CA ALA A 197 -1.82 10.07 8.33
C ALA A 197 -0.77 9.70 9.40
N GLY A 198 -1.21 9.52 10.64
CA GLY A 198 -0.36 9.08 11.76
C GLY A 198 0.19 7.65 11.63
N LYS A 199 -0.61 6.68 11.15
CA LYS A 199 -0.12 5.32 10.86
C LYS A 199 0.89 5.30 9.72
N LEU A 200 0.67 6.07 8.66
CA LEU A 200 1.59 6.19 7.53
C LEU A 200 2.91 6.86 7.96
N ALA A 201 2.83 7.95 8.72
CA ALA A 201 4.00 8.60 9.30
C ALA A 201 4.78 7.65 10.23
N TYR A 202 4.09 6.94 11.12
CA TYR A 202 4.72 5.95 11.99
C TYR A 202 5.41 4.84 11.18
N ARG A 203 4.78 4.33 10.12
CA ARG A 203 5.41 3.33 9.23
C ARG A 203 6.68 3.89 8.59
N LEU A 204 6.57 4.97 7.84
CA LEU A 204 7.68 5.55 7.08
C LEU A 204 8.83 5.98 8.02
N LYS A 205 8.54 6.49 9.22
CA LYS A 205 9.58 6.83 10.20
C LYS A 205 10.30 5.59 10.76
N ASN A 206 9.62 4.45 10.91
CA ASN A 206 10.28 3.17 11.23
C ASN A 206 11.15 2.66 10.06
N GLU A 207 10.93 3.14 8.84
CA GLU A 207 11.75 2.88 7.65
C GLU A 207 12.89 3.93 7.50
N GLY A 208 12.98 4.91 8.42
CA GLY A 208 14.05 5.92 8.50
C GLY A 208 13.71 7.30 7.92
N THR A 209 12.57 7.43 7.27
CA THR A 209 12.13 8.62 6.52
C THR A 209 11.92 9.86 7.42
N LYS A 210 12.41 11.04 7.00
CA LYS A 210 12.12 12.33 7.62
C LYS A 210 10.81 12.92 7.09
N ILE A 211 9.83 13.14 7.98
CA ILE A 211 8.43 13.42 7.61
C ILE A 211 7.92 14.73 8.21
N LEU A 212 7.25 15.52 7.37
CA LEU A 212 6.51 16.74 7.74
C LEU A 212 5.01 16.52 7.51
N MET A 213 4.17 16.86 8.48
CA MET A 213 2.71 16.83 8.35
C MET A 213 2.17 18.23 7.98
N ALA A 214 1.06 18.29 7.23
CA ALA A 214 0.33 19.53 6.94
C ALA A 214 -1.14 19.39 7.34
N ALA A 215 -1.61 20.25 8.24
CA ALA A 215 -2.99 20.26 8.74
C ALA A 215 -3.95 20.99 7.79
N GLY A 216 -4.21 20.40 6.62
CA GLY A 216 -5.06 20.97 5.58
C GLY A 216 -6.57 20.77 5.73
N ASP A 217 -7.06 20.12 6.79
CA ASP A 217 -8.49 20.17 7.18
C ASP A 217 -8.76 21.46 7.97
N THR A 218 -8.63 22.61 7.31
CA THR A 218 -8.77 23.93 7.95
C THR A 218 -10.24 24.30 8.25
N PHE A 219 -11.19 23.47 7.81
CA PHE A 219 -12.61 23.60 8.17
C PHE A 219 -12.94 23.01 9.55
N ARG A 220 -12.13 22.06 10.06
CA ARG A 220 -12.40 21.36 11.32
C ARG A 220 -11.24 21.56 12.29
N ALA A 221 -11.36 22.51 13.22
CA ALA A 221 -10.35 22.76 14.26
C ALA A 221 -9.89 21.47 14.97
N ALA A 222 -10.86 20.63 15.38
CA ALA A 222 -10.60 19.33 15.99
C ALA A 222 -9.83 18.34 15.10
N ALA A 223 -9.83 18.48 13.77
CA ALA A 223 -8.99 17.66 12.87
C ALA A 223 -7.51 18.09 12.95
N SER A 224 -7.26 19.41 12.94
CA SER A 224 -5.93 20.01 13.11
C SER A 224 -5.33 19.61 14.46
N ASP A 225 -6.06 19.77 15.56
CA ASP A 225 -5.58 19.42 16.91
C ASP A 225 -5.27 17.92 17.05
N GLN A 226 -6.10 17.05 16.48
CA GLN A 226 -5.84 15.61 16.50
C GLN A 226 -4.62 15.24 15.63
N LEU A 227 -4.38 15.93 14.52
CA LEU A 227 -3.15 15.75 13.74
C LEU A 227 -1.89 16.23 14.50
N LYS A 228 -1.97 17.34 15.28
CA LYS A 228 -0.87 17.77 16.19
C LYS A 228 -0.50 16.65 17.18
N ILE A 229 -1.51 16.00 17.78
CA ILE A 229 -1.31 14.86 18.69
C ILE A 229 -0.61 13.67 17.97
N TRP A 230 -0.84 13.45 16.68
CA TRP A 230 -0.10 12.45 15.91
C TRP A 230 1.32 12.87 15.52
N ALA A 231 1.53 14.15 15.22
CA ALA A 231 2.87 14.70 14.99
C ALA A 231 3.74 14.50 16.25
N GLU A 232 3.23 14.87 17.43
CA GLU A 232 3.88 14.62 18.72
C GLU A 232 4.14 13.13 18.96
N ARG A 233 3.11 12.27 18.87
CA ARG A 233 3.23 10.81 19.12
C ARG A 233 4.19 10.09 18.19
N THR A 234 4.35 10.58 16.95
CA THR A 234 5.32 10.04 15.99
C THR A 234 6.67 10.76 16.04
N GLY A 235 6.77 11.90 16.72
CA GLY A 235 7.92 12.81 16.65
C GLY A 235 8.18 13.29 15.21
N CYS A 236 7.13 13.63 14.47
CA CYS A 236 7.23 14.32 13.19
C CYS A 236 6.95 15.81 13.40
N GLU A 237 7.46 16.66 12.52
CA GLU A 237 7.07 18.07 12.51
C GLU A 237 5.69 18.24 11.84
N ILE A 238 5.02 19.36 12.14
CA ILE A 238 3.72 19.71 11.57
C ILE A 238 3.69 21.20 11.19
N VAL A 239 3.04 21.51 10.06
CA VAL A 239 2.60 22.85 9.68
C VAL A 239 1.09 22.95 9.87
N VAL A 240 0.66 24.04 10.50
CA VAL A 240 -0.73 24.32 10.87
C VAL A 240 -1.07 25.73 10.37
N ALA A 241 -2.36 26.01 10.14
CA ALA A 241 -2.84 27.37 9.93
C ALA A 241 -2.52 28.27 11.12
N GLU A 242 -1.97 29.46 10.85
CA GLU A 242 -1.73 30.50 11.85
C GLU A 242 -2.99 31.36 12.11
N GLU A 243 -3.89 31.44 11.12
CA GLU A 243 -5.13 32.21 11.16
C GLU A 243 -6.38 31.31 11.11
N ASP A 244 -7.43 31.70 11.85
CA ASP A 244 -8.76 31.12 11.70
C ASP A 244 -9.27 31.29 10.25
N LYS A 245 -9.71 30.18 9.64
CA LYS A 245 -10.18 30.08 8.24
C LYS A 245 -9.09 30.26 7.17
N ALA A 246 -7.81 30.05 7.49
CA ALA A 246 -6.76 29.95 6.47
C ALA A 246 -7.13 28.91 5.38
N LYS A 247 -6.77 29.20 4.12
CA LYS A 247 -7.06 28.30 2.98
C LYS A 247 -6.16 27.06 3.05
N ALA A 248 -6.76 25.86 2.94
CA ALA A 248 -6.02 24.59 2.91
C ALA A 248 -4.87 24.59 1.88
N SER A 249 -5.09 25.20 0.71
CA SER A 249 -4.07 25.33 -0.34
C SER A 249 -2.84 26.14 0.09
N SER A 250 -3.00 27.14 0.97
CA SER A 250 -1.87 27.91 1.52
C SER A 250 -1.08 27.08 2.53
N VAL A 251 -1.77 26.42 3.47
CA VAL A 251 -1.13 25.54 4.48
C VAL A 251 -0.33 24.42 3.81
N LEU A 252 -0.87 23.83 2.75
CA LEU A 252 -0.18 22.81 1.94
C LEU A 252 1.01 23.38 1.16
N SER A 253 0.89 24.62 0.63
CA SER A 253 2.02 25.29 -0.03
C SER A 253 3.19 25.51 0.93
N TRP A 254 2.93 26.12 2.09
CA TRP A 254 3.93 26.38 3.13
C TRP A 254 4.57 25.09 3.67
N ALA A 255 3.79 24.01 3.79
CA ALA A 255 4.32 22.72 4.21
C ALA A 255 5.27 22.10 3.16
N VAL A 256 4.95 22.20 1.88
CA VAL A 256 5.84 21.69 0.81
C VAL A 256 7.08 22.59 0.64
N GLU A 257 6.95 23.89 0.88
CA GLU A 257 8.04 24.87 0.88
C GLU A 257 9.02 24.62 2.04
N LYS A 258 8.54 24.59 3.28
CA LYS A 258 9.33 24.16 4.45
C LYS A 258 9.94 22.76 4.26
N GLY A 259 9.17 21.83 3.69
CA GLY A 259 9.62 20.47 3.38
C GLY A 259 10.82 20.43 2.45
N LYS A 260 10.84 21.31 1.45
CA LYS A 260 11.90 21.49 0.46
C LYS A 260 13.13 22.20 1.03
N GLU A 261 12.94 23.28 1.78
CA GLU A 261 14.03 24.04 2.41
C GLU A 261 14.77 23.23 3.47
N GLN A 262 14.03 22.50 4.30
CA GLN A 262 14.58 21.77 5.45
C GLN A 262 14.90 20.30 5.13
N GLY A 263 14.92 19.91 3.85
CA GLY A 263 15.34 18.59 3.39
C GLY A 263 14.52 17.44 3.99
N PHE A 264 13.20 17.53 3.96
CA PHE A 264 12.30 16.41 4.29
C PHE A 264 12.16 15.44 3.12
N ASP A 265 12.05 14.16 3.41
CA ASP A 265 11.82 13.12 2.40
C ASP A 265 10.36 13.10 1.95
N VAL A 266 9.43 13.25 2.91
CA VAL A 266 7.98 13.15 2.67
C VAL A 266 7.21 14.27 3.36
N VAL A 267 6.28 14.89 2.63
CA VAL A 267 5.24 15.78 3.17
C VAL A 267 3.89 15.09 3.09
N LEU A 268 3.23 14.90 4.23
CA LEU A 268 1.90 14.28 4.37
C LEU A 268 0.84 15.36 4.55
N CYS A 269 0.00 15.56 3.55
CA CYS A 269 -1.04 16.56 3.55
C CYS A 269 -2.41 15.94 3.89
N ASP A 270 -2.97 16.23 5.07
CA ASP A 270 -4.39 16.00 5.33
C ASP A 270 -5.22 17.09 4.62
N THR A 271 -6.51 16.81 4.34
CA THR A 271 -7.38 17.75 3.61
C THR A 271 -8.80 17.78 4.16
N SER A 272 -9.50 18.90 3.95
CA SER A 272 -10.87 19.14 4.43
C SER A 272 -11.82 17.96 4.20
N GLY A 273 -12.45 17.49 5.27
CA GLY A 273 -13.52 16.51 5.20
C GLY A 273 -14.90 17.16 5.11
N ARG A 274 -15.62 16.92 4.00
CA ARG A 274 -17.05 17.27 3.86
C ARG A 274 -17.82 16.09 3.26
N LEU A 275 -19.09 15.94 3.65
CA LEU A 275 -20.01 14.91 3.14
C LEU A 275 -21.09 15.52 2.21
N HIS A 276 -21.17 16.84 2.16
CA HIS A 276 -22.21 17.62 1.48
C HIS A 276 -21.55 18.76 0.68
N THR A 277 -22.25 19.25 -0.35
CA THR A 277 -21.75 20.21 -1.38
C THR A 277 -20.41 19.82 -2.03
N ASN A 278 -20.44 18.71 -2.79
CA ASN A 278 -19.28 18.11 -3.46
C ASN A 278 -18.41 19.13 -4.22
N TYR A 279 -19.02 20.02 -5.02
CA TYR A 279 -18.32 21.02 -5.84
C TYR A 279 -17.30 21.88 -5.07
N SER A 280 -17.66 22.40 -3.90
CA SER A 280 -16.76 23.27 -3.12
C SER A 280 -15.54 22.52 -2.58
N LEU A 281 -15.72 21.26 -2.14
CA LEU A 281 -14.62 20.39 -1.74
C LEU A 281 -13.73 20.03 -2.94
N MET A 282 -14.33 19.76 -4.10
CA MET A 282 -13.63 19.42 -5.33
C MET A 282 -12.75 20.58 -5.84
N GLU A 283 -13.25 21.82 -5.78
CA GLU A 283 -12.47 23.03 -6.06
C GLU A 283 -11.34 23.25 -5.03
N GLU A 284 -11.62 23.04 -3.74
CA GLU A 284 -10.63 23.11 -2.66
C GLU A 284 -9.47 22.14 -2.90
N LEU A 285 -9.77 20.89 -3.31
CA LEU A 285 -8.76 19.87 -3.63
C LEU A 285 -7.99 20.18 -4.92
N ILE A 286 -8.65 20.70 -5.96
CA ILE A 286 -7.97 21.20 -7.17
C ILE A 286 -7.01 22.35 -6.83
N ALA A 287 -7.42 23.28 -5.96
CA ALA A 287 -6.58 24.40 -5.53
C ALA A 287 -5.36 23.91 -4.72
N CYS A 288 -5.55 22.93 -3.83
CA CYS A 288 -4.47 22.28 -3.10
C CYS A 288 -3.47 21.60 -4.04
N LYS A 289 -3.95 20.78 -4.98
CA LYS A 289 -3.12 20.10 -6.00
C LYS A 289 -2.30 21.10 -6.83
N LYS A 290 -2.94 22.21 -7.25
CA LYS A 290 -2.28 23.31 -8.00
C LYS A 290 -1.29 24.11 -7.15
N ALA A 291 -1.46 24.18 -5.83
CA ALA A 291 -0.54 24.90 -4.95
C ALA A 291 0.78 24.13 -4.77
N VAL A 292 0.72 22.87 -4.34
CA VAL A 292 1.94 22.05 -4.11
C VAL A 292 2.74 21.86 -5.40
N GLY A 293 2.06 21.64 -6.53
CA GLY A 293 2.68 21.49 -7.86
C GLY A 293 3.44 22.73 -8.37
N LYS A 294 3.19 23.92 -7.81
CA LYS A 294 4.01 25.13 -8.08
C LYS A 294 5.33 25.12 -7.30
N VAL A 295 5.32 24.65 -6.06
CA VAL A 295 6.49 24.65 -5.17
C VAL A 295 7.49 23.56 -5.58
N VAL A 296 6.97 22.38 -5.95
CA VAL A 296 7.76 21.23 -6.44
C VAL A 296 7.09 20.66 -7.71
N PRO A 297 7.61 20.95 -8.92
CA PRO A 297 7.04 20.48 -10.18
C PRO A 297 6.99 18.95 -10.28
N GLY A 298 5.79 18.42 -10.50
CA GLY A 298 5.49 16.98 -10.53
C GLY A 298 4.80 16.44 -9.27
N THR A 299 4.54 17.28 -8.27
CA THR A 299 3.74 16.92 -7.08
C THR A 299 2.25 17.22 -7.28
N PRO A 300 1.32 16.56 -6.55
CA PRO A 300 1.54 15.44 -5.62
C PRO A 300 2.02 14.17 -6.33
N ASN A 301 2.89 13.41 -5.66
CA ASN A 301 3.33 12.08 -6.13
C ASN A 301 2.19 11.07 -5.96
N GLU A 302 1.45 11.18 -4.85
CA GLU A 302 0.34 10.32 -4.49
C GLU A 302 -0.86 11.16 -4.03
N ILE A 303 -2.05 10.79 -4.48
CA ILE A 303 -3.34 11.30 -3.99
C ILE A 303 -4.16 10.09 -3.56
N LEU A 304 -4.27 9.89 -2.25
CA LEU A 304 -4.81 8.69 -1.63
C LEU A 304 -6.22 8.95 -1.10
N LEU A 305 -7.22 8.30 -1.70
CA LEU A 305 -8.64 8.43 -1.32
C LEU A 305 -8.98 7.46 -0.18
N VAL A 306 -9.43 7.98 0.95
CA VAL A 306 -9.80 7.21 2.15
C VAL A 306 -11.31 6.97 2.21
N LEU A 307 -11.71 5.70 2.22
CA LEU A 307 -13.10 5.23 2.13
C LEU A 307 -13.43 4.31 3.31
N ASP A 308 -14.69 4.29 3.73
CA ASP A 308 -15.18 3.38 4.78
C ASP A 308 -15.64 2.04 4.16
N GLY A 309 -14.95 0.95 4.48
CA GLY A 309 -15.27 -0.39 3.97
C GLY A 309 -16.65 -0.92 4.34
N ASN A 310 -17.31 -0.37 5.38
CA ASN A 310 -18.69 -0.74 5.72
C ASN A 310 -19.72 -0.24 4.69
N THR A 311 -19.36 0.77 3.88
CA THR A 311 -20.27 1.33 2.86
C THR A 311 -20.47 0.39 1.66
N GLY A 312 -19.62 -0.62 1.49
CA GLY A 312 -19.79 -1.63 0.46
C GLY A 312 -19.68 -1.06 -0.96
N LEU A 313 -20.54 -1.51 -1.87
CA LEU A 313 -20.59 -1.01 -3.26
C LEU A 313 -20.93 0.50 -3.37
N ASN A 314 -21.46 1.13 -2.30
CA ASN A 314 -21.81 2.55 -2.30
C ASN A 314 -20.60 3.50 -2.35
N MET A 315 -19.38 3.00 -2.11
CA MET A 315 -18.16 3.82 -2.28
C MET A 315 -17.81 4.10 -3.75
N LEU A 316 -18.42 3.38 -4.71
CA LEU A 316 -17.98 3.38 -6.11
C LEU A 316 -18.31 4.65 -6.89
N PRO A 317 -19.51 5.27 -6.77
CA PRO A 317 -19.77 6.58 -7.38
C PRO A 317 -18.81 7.63 -6.83
N GLN A 318 -18.69 7.72 -5.50
CA GLN A 318 -17.74 8.62 -4.83
C GLN A 318 -16.28 8.41 -5.30
N THR A 319 -15.86 7.17 -5.52
CA THR A 319 -14.52 6.86 -6.05
C THR A 319 -14.32 7.37 -7.48
N ARG A 320 -15.38 7.38 -8.30
CA ARG A 320 -15.36 7.95 -9.66
C ARG A 320 -15.32 9.47 -9.61
N ASP A 321 -16.22 10.12 -8.86
CA ASP A 321 -16.26 11.58 -8.68
C ASP A 321 -14.87 12.15 -8.28
N PHE A 322 -14.27 11.60 -7.22
CA PHE A 322 -12.94 12.03 -6.75
C PHE A 322 -11.84 11.75 -7.78
N ASN A 323 -11.93 10.66 -8.54
CA ASN A 323 -10.95 10.31 -9.57
C ASN A 323 -11.06 11.20 -10.82
N GLU A 324 -12.26 11.56 -11.25
CA GLU A 324 -12.49 12.41 -12.43
C GLU A 324 -12.09 13.86 -12.17
N VAL A 325 -12.33 14.38 -10.97
CA VAL A 325 -11.93 15.74 -10.58
C VAL A 325 -10.45 15.82 -10.20
N VAL A 326 -10.01 15.00 -9.23
CA VAL A 326 -8.72 15.20 -8.55
C VAL A 326 -7.61 14.31 -9.14
N GLY A 327 -7.96 13.19 -9.79
CA GLY A 327 -7.02 12.20 -10.31
C GLY A 327 -6.37 11.40 -9.16
N ILE A 328 -7.09 10.39 -8.67
CA ILE A 328 -6.68 9.56 -7.53
C ILE A 328 -5.67 8.49 -7.99
N THR A 329 -4.58 8.33 -7.24
CA THR A 329 -3.53 7.34 -7.53
C THR A 329 -3.71 6.05 -6.73
N GLY A 330 -4.17 6.16 -5.47
CA GLY A 330 -4.35 5.03 -4.56
C GLY A 330 -5.64 5.11 -3.74
N LEU A 331 -6.13 3.95 -3.28
CA LEU A 331 -7.32 3.81 -2.45
C LEU A 331 -6.94 3.23 -1.08
N ILE A 332 -7.54 3.75 -0.01
CA ILE A 332 -7.38 3.27 1.36
C ILE A 332 -8.76 2.88 1.89
N LEU A 333 -8.95 1.59 2.14
CA LEU A 333 -10.20 1.05 2.67
C LEU A 333 -10.07 0.86 4.18
N THR A 334 -10.89 1.58 4.94
CA THR A 334 -10.85 1.59 6.42
C THR A 334 -11.95 0.72 7.03
N LYS A 335 -11.89 0.51 8.35
CA LYS A 335 -12.87 -0.26 9.15
C LYS A 335 -13.15 -1.67 8.61
N LEU A 336 -12.11 -2.27 8.01
CA LEU A 336 -12.06 -3.64 7.51
C LEU A 336 -11.88 -4.67 8.64
N ASP A 337 -12.54 -4.45 9.77
CA ASP A 337 -12.65 -5.35 10.93
C ASP A 337 -14.12 -5.61 11.29
N GLY A 338 -15.00 -4.60 11.20
CA GLY A 338 -16.44 -4.74 11.49
C GLY A 338 -17.29 -5.38 10.38
N SER A 339 -16.97 -5.13 9.10
CA SER A 339 -17.85 -5.41 7.95
C SER A 339 -17.94 -6.88 7.52
N ALA A 340 -19.07 -7.30 6.95
CA ALA A 340 -19.21 -8.51 6.12
C ALA A 340 -19.28 -8.21 4.60
N ARG A 341 -19.48 -6.93 4.23
CA ARG A 341 -19.52 -6.41 2.86
C ARG A 341 -18.12 -6.03 2.40
N ARG A 342 -17.50 -6.83 1.52
CA ARG A 342 -16.07 -6.72 1.17
C ARG A 342 -15.67 -7.10 -0.26
N GLY A 343 -16.55 -7.67 -1.09
CA GLY A 343 -16.29 -7.84 -2.52
C GLY A 343 -16.02 -6.51 -3.23
N CYS A 344 -16.53 -5.42 -2.67
CA CYS A 344 -16.29 -4.03 -3.05
C CYS A 344 -14.80 -3.62 -3.11
N VAL A 345 -13.90 -4.35 -2.42
CA VAL A 345 -12.44 -4.13 -2.44
C VAL A 345 -11.87 -4.10 -3.88
N ARG A 346 -12.54 -4.76 -4.82
CA ARG A 346 -12.17 -4.71 -6.24
C ARG A 346 -13.41 -4.57 -7.13
N CYS A 347 -13.97 -3.37 -7.17
CA CYS A 347 -14.97 -2.98 -8.18
C CYS A 347 -14.51 -1.69 -8.89
N ARG A 348 -14.61 -1.64 -10.22
CA ARG A 348 -14.27 -0.46 -11.04
C ARG A 348 -15.14 -0.40 -12.29
#